data_AF-A0AAN0WBL3-F1
#
_entry.id   AF-A0AAN0WBL3-F1
#
_cell.length_a   1.000
_cell.length_b   1.000
_cell.length_c   1.000
_cell.angle_alpha   90.00
_cell.angle_beta   90.00
_cell.angle_gamma   90.00
#
_symmetry.space_group_name_H-M   'P 1'
#
loop_
_entity.id
_entity.type
_entity.pdbx_description
1 polymer ?
#
loop_
_entity_poly.entity_id
_entity_poly.type
_entity_poly.pdbx_seq_one_letter_code
_entity_poly.pdbx_strand_id
1 'polypeptide(L)'
;MANELSYLQSVLSAENDAITIVNEKKEVIYWNDAAVRTYNIPKEMILTKKITDFFRDDDLMVLKVLRTKARITDQYHRPRPDKHVVVNARPIFDNSGSLIGAVSVERDITQIVRLNDNLVSTSIELNELRQKMYTSYEETPFSKLKGKSRVLRNTIQIAAKAAKTDAVTLILGESGTGKEICARAIHEASARKNGPFIPVNCGSIPSALFESELFGYEPGTFTGAEKKGKAGKIEEADGGTLFLDEIGELPLDMQVKLLRVLQEKVIYRIGDASGRKINVRFIAATNQDIEKMMKEKTFRSDLYYRLNVIQITMPPLRMRPDDIPILARYFLKQFAVQYKMPEPELAPDALSFLQTYDWPGNVRELRNLMERMVILSEKPFIDRTSLLRFFQGTEMRASEHVLPESGTLPVEKENMEKQLIEKALRKAGGNKSAAAKELGISRVTLYQKLKKFGIGS
;
A
#
# COMPACT_ATOMS: atom_id res chain seq x y z
N MET A 1 -56.18 -9.37 39.75
CA MET A 1 -56.13 -7.96 39.37
C MET A 1 -55.21 -7.10 40.26
N ALA A 2 -55.46 -6.90 41.57
CA ALA A 2 -54.58 -6.04 42.40
C ALA A 2 -53.11 -6.52 42.52
N ASN A 3 -52.91 -7.83 42.67
CA ASN A 3 -51.55 -8.41 42.77
C ASN A 3 -50.80 -8.42 41.42
N GLU A 4 -51.49 -8.58 40.30
CA GLU A 4 -50.88 -8.60 38.95
C GLU A 4 -50.23 -7.27 38.60
N LEU A 5 -50.86 -6.16 39.00
CA LEU A 5 -50.30 -4.82 38.80
C LEU A 5 -49.04 -4.61 39.65
N SER A 6 -49.01 -5.14 40.88
CA SER A 6 -47.86 -5.10 41.77
C SER A 6 -46.70 -5.97 41.25
N TYR A 7 -46.97 -7.15 40.68
CA TYR A 7 -45.95 -7.98 40.03
C TYR A 7 -45.36 -7.29 38.80
N LEU A 8 -46.20 -6.69 37.93
CA LEU A 8 -45.73 -5.96 36.75
C LEU A 8 -44.89 -4.73 37.12
N GLN A 9 -45.33 -3.94 38.12
CA GLN A 9 -44.54 -2.81 38.61
C GLN A 9 -43.19 -3.26 39.18
N SER A 10 -43.15 -4.38 39.91
CA SER A 10 -41.91 -4.92 40.45
C SER A 10 -40.93 -5.29 39.32
N VAL A 11 -41.40 -5.98 38.28
CA VAL A 11 -40.59 -6.34 37.10
C VAL A 11 -40.07 -5.07 36.40
N LEU A 12 -40.94 -4.11 36.09
CA LEU A 12 -40.57 -2.87 35.40
C LEU A 12 -39.62 -1.98 36.22
N SER A 13 -39.64 -2.11 37.55
CA SER A 13 -38.74 -1.37 38.45
C SER A 13 -37.37 -2.03 38.62
N ALA A 14 -37.30 -3.36 38.47
CA ALA A 14 -36.05 -4.12 38.54
C ALA A 14 -35.20 -4.00 37.26
N GLU A 15 -35.82 -3.57 36.15
CA GLU A 15 -35.13 -3.37 34.88
C GLU A 15 -34.14 -2.20 34.94
N ASN A 16 -32.94 -2.44 34.39
CA ASN A 16 -31.87 -1.46 34.34
C ASN A 16 -31.96 -0.54 33.10
N ASP A 17 -32.77 -0.92 32.12
CA ASP A 17 -33.03 -0.12 30.92
C ASP A 17 -34.13 0.92 31.22
N ALA A 18 -34.04 2.08 30.56
CA ALA A 18 -35.01 3.14 30.74
C ALA A 18 -36.35 2.74 30.11
N ILE A 19 -37.40 2.65 30.91
CA ILE A 19 -38.74 2.29 30.45
C ILE A 19 -39.66 3.50 30.54
N THR A 20 -40.31 3.80 29.41
CA THR A 20 -41.29 4.87 29.27
C THR A 20 -42.58 4.33 28.67
N ILE A 21 -43.72 4.64 29.27
CA ILE A 21 -45.05 4.36 28.69
C ILE A 21 -45.79 5.67 28.52
N VAL A 22 -46.36 5.90 27.34
CA VAL A 22 -47.21 7.05 27.04
C VAL A 22 -48.59 6.62 26.58
N ASN A 23 -49.61 7.41 26.92
CA ASN A 23 -50.97 7.20 26.40
C ASN A 23 -51.16 7.83 25.01
N GLU A 24 -52.34 7.66 24.42
CA GLU A 24 -52.74 8.27 23.14
C GLU A 24 -52.57 9.81 23.11
N LYS A 25 -52.72 10.46 24.27
CA LYS A 25 -52.57 11.92 24.43
C LYS A 25 -51.12 12.38 24.61
N LYS A 26 -50.15 11.45 24.49
CA LYS A 26 -48.71 11.65 24.73
C LYS A 26 -48.34 11.94 26.19
N GLU A 27 -49.23 11.64 27.14
CA GLU A 27 -48.96 11.81 28.58
C GLU A 27 -48.19 10.60 29.11
N VAL A 28 -47.18 10.84 29.94
CA VAL A 28 -46.35 9.77 30.50
C VAL A 28 -47.12 9.06 31.62
N ILE A 29 -47.41 7.78 31.39
CA ILE A 29 -48.07 6.88 32.35
C ILE A 29 -47.05 6.22 33.27
N TYR A 30 -45.86 5.89 32.74
CA TYR A 30 -44.84 5.18 33.49
C TYR A 30 -43.44 5.67 33.14
N TRP A 31 -42.61 5.79 34.18
CA TRP A 31 -41.23 6.25 34.12
C TRP A 31 -40.45 5.55 35.24
N ASN A 32 -39.53 4.64 34.91
CA ASN A 32 -38.76 3.89 35.91
C ASN A 32 -37.51 4.65 36.38
N ASP A 33 -36.82 4.11 37.39
CA ASP A 33 -35.61 4.76 37.94
C ASP A 33 -34.45 4.81 36.93
N ALA A 34 -34.38 3.83 36.03
CA ALA A 34 -33.42 3.86 34.93
C ALA A 34 -33.68 5.04 33.97
N ALA A 35 -34.95 5.35 33.67
CA ALA A 35 -35.29 6.53 32.88
C ALA A 35 -34.93 7.84 33.62
N VAL A 36 -35.15 7.91 34.93
CA VAL A 36 -34.68 9.05 35.76
C VAL A 36 -33.17 9.23 35.63
N ARG A 37 -32.38 8.15 35.79
CA ARG A 37 -30.91 8.21 35.66
C ARG A 37 -30.45 8.56 34.25
N THR A 38 -31.13 8.04 33.23
CA THR A 38 -30.75 8.21 31.82
C THR A 38 -30.99 9.63 31.33
N TYR A 39 -32.12 10.26 31.69
CA TYR A 39 -32.48 11.60 31.20
C TYR A 39 -32.34 12.70 32.25
N ASN A 40 -32.04 12.35 33.50
CA ASN A 40 -31.96 13.29 34.63
C ASN A 40 -33.25 14.09 34.84
N ILE A 41 -34.41 13.41 34.70
CA ILE A 41 -35.74 13.98 34.91
C ILE A 41 -36.43 13.20 36.03
N PRO A 42 -36.75 13.83 37.17
CA PRO A 42 -37.46 13.20 38.27
C PRO A 42 -38.86 12.71 37.87
N LYS A 43 -39.32 11.59 38.45
CA LYS A 43 -40.63 11.01 38.15
C LYS A 43 -41.76 12.01 38.39
N GLU A 44 -41.66 12.78 39.46
CA GLU A 44 -42.68 13.73 39.93
C GLU A 44 -42.91 14.87 38.93
N MET A 45 -41.89 15.20 38.13
CA MET A 45 -41.97 16.26 37.13
C MET A 45 -42.64 15.80 35.84
N ILE A 46 -42.43 14.54 35.44
CA ILE A 46 -42.80 14.07 34.09
C ILE A 46 -44.06 13.20 34.07
N LEU A 47 -44.36 12.48 35.15
CA LEU A 47 -45.58 11.66 35.22
C LEU A 47 -46.82 12.53 35.01
N THR A 48 -47.79 12.03 34.24
CA THR A 48 -49.05 12.72 33.86
C THR A 48 -48.88 13.99 33.01
N LYS A 49 -47.65 14.39 32.68
CA LYS A 49 -47.36 15.49 31.75
C LYS A 49 -47.12 14.97 30.34
N LYS A 50 -47.22 15.85 29.35
CA LYS A 50 -46.93 15.48 27.97
C LYS A 50 -45.43 15.28 27.83
N ILE A 51 -45.03 14.16 27.23
CA ILE A 51 -43.60 13.86 27.03
C ILE A 51 -42.90 14.89 26.13
N THR A 52 -43.67 15.56 25.26
CA THR A 52 -43.21 16.65 24.39
C THR A 52 -42.84 17.94 25.12
N ASP A 53 -43.21 18.07 26.39
CA ASP A 53 -42.82 19.24 27.20
C ASP A 53 -41.34 19.14 27.65
N PHE A 54 -40.77 17.93 27.58
CA PHE A 54 -39.41 17.61 28.04
C PHE A 54 -38.46 17.23 26.90
N PHE A 55 -38.99 16.75 25.78
CA PHE A 55 -38.23 16.27 24.64
C PHE A 55 -38.83 16.77 23.32
N ARG A 56 -38.00 16.97 22.29
CA ARG A 56 -38.52 17.32 20.96
C ARG A 56 -39.18 16.10 20.33
N ASP A 57 -40.16 16.33 19.45
CA ASP A 57 -40.99 15.27 18.85
C ASP A 57 -40.18 14.27 18.00
N ASP A 58 -38.98 14.65 17.53
CA ASP A 58 -38.06 13.82 16.75
C ASP A 58 -37.03 13.07 17.61
N ASP A 59 -36.86 13.46 18.89
CA ASP A 59 -35.87 12.89 19.79
C ASP A 59 -36.35 11.61 20.47
N LEU A 60 -37.60 11.20 20.26
CA LEU A 60 -38.21 10.06 20.94
C LEU A 60 -38.87 9.06 19.98
N MET A 61 -38.33 7.85 19.96
CA MET A 61 -38.86 6.75 19.14
C MET A 61 -40.26 6.29 19.58
N VAL A 62 -40.61 6.47 20.86
CA VAL A 62 -41.95 6.13 21.38
C VAL A 62 -43.07 6.93 20.68
N LEU A 63 -42.81 8.19 20.33
CA LEU A 63 -43.76 9.05 19.62
C LEU A 63 -43.88 8.68 18.14
N LYS A 64 -42.81 8.12 17.56
CA LYS A 64 -42.85 7.57 16.21
C LYS A 64 -43.72 6.31 16.17
N VAL A 65 -43.57 5.41 17.15
CA VAL A 65 -44.41 4.21 17.27
C VAL A 65 -45.88 4.55 17.49
N LEU A 66 -46.17 5.55 18.34
CA LEU A 66 -47.55 6.00 18.59
C LEU A 66 -48.22 6.53 17.30
N ARG A 67 -47.45 7.22 16.42
CA ARG A 67 -47.93 7.74 15.14
C ARG A 67 -48.09 6.67 14.06
N THR A 68 -47.10 5.79 13.91
CA THR A 68 -47.04 4.81 12.82
C THR A 68 -47.73 3.50 13.14
N LYS A 69 -47.98 3.22 14.43
CA LYS A 69 -48.42 1.91 14.94
C LYS A 69 -47.47 0.76 14.60
N ALA A 70 -46.24 1.07 14.20
CA ALA A 70 -45.22 0.09 13.84
C ALA A 70 -44.24 -0.11 15.01
N ARG A 71 -43.89 -1.37 15.31
CA ARG A 71 -42.87 -1.67 16.32
C ARG A 71 -41.47 -1.27 15.82
N ILE A 72 -40.62 -0.87 16.76
CA ILE A 72 -39.19 -0.60 16.54
C ILE A 72 -38.41 -1.61 17.37
N THR A 73 -37.40 -2.24 16.76
CA THR A 73 -36.53 -3.22 17.41
C THR A 73 -35.07 -2.87 17.17
N ASP A 74 -34.25 -2.92 18.22
CA ASP A 74 -32.79 -2.72 18.24
C ASP A 74 -32.31 -1.50 17.47
N GLN A 75 -33.10 -0.42 17.49
CA GLN A 75 -32.76 0.80 16.77
C GLN A 75 -31.81 1.65 17.59
N TYR A 76 -30.61 1.88 17.06
CA TYR A 76 -29.70 2.88 17.60
C TYR A 76 -30.33 4.28 17.52
N HIS A 77 -30.26 5.02 18.62
CA HIS A 77 -30.70 6.40 18.71
C HIS A 77 -29.79 7.22 19.62
N ARG A 78 -29.78 8.53 19.40
CA ARG A 78 -28.99 9.48 20.19
C ARG A 78 -29.91 10.59 20.71
N PRO A 79 -30.61 10.37 21.83
CA PRO A 79 -31.56 11.34 22.39
C PRO A 79 -30.86 12.60 22.93
N ARG A 80 -29.56 12.53 23.22
CA ARG A 80 -28.70 13.67 23.58
C ARG A 80 -27.31 13.50 23.00
N PRO A 81 -26.56 14.59 22.74
CA PRO A 81 -25.20 14.50 22.23
C PRO A 81 -24.29 13.59 23.06
N ASP A 82 -24.44 13.48 24.36
CA ASP A 82 -23.57 12.69 25.22
C ASP A 82 -24.07 11.25 25.50
N LYS A 83 -25.23 10.88 24.94
CA LYS A 83 -25.96 9.66 25.31
C LYS A 83 -26.32 8.80 24.09
N HIS A 84 -25.89 7.54 24.12
CA HIS A 84 -26.16 6.55 23.08
C HIS A 84 -27.08 5.47 23.64
N VAL A 85 -28.18 5.21 22.94
CA VAL A 85 -29.15 4.19 23.37
C VAL A 85 -29.55 3.26 22.22
N VAL A 86 -29.95 2.05 22.57
CA VAL A 86 -30.64 1.12 21.68
C VAL A 86 -32.09 1.02 22.12
N VAL A 87 -33.01 1.28 21.21
CA VAL A 87 -34.44 1.45 21.51
C VAL A 87 -35.26 0.28 20.98
N ASN A 88 -36.08 -0.26 21.86
CA ASN A 88 -37.15 -1.21 21.57
C ASN A 88 -38.48 -0.58 21.94
N ALA A 89 -39.36 -0.32 20.97
CA ALA A 89 -40.63 0.35 21.22
C ALA A 89 -41.80 -0.36 20.53
N ARG A 90 -42.94 -0.44 21.23
CA ARG A 90 -44.14 -1.15 20.76
C ARG A 90 -45.42 -0.37 21.05
N PRO A 91 -46.40 -0.37 20.13
CA PRO A 91 -47.73 0.14 20.41
C PRO A 91 -48.45 -0.79 21.40
N ILE A 92 -49.32 -0.22 22.23
CA ILE A 92 -50.16 -0.93 23.18
C ILE A 92 -51.60 -0.83 22.68
N PHE A 93 -52.28 -1.97 22.56
CA PHE A 93 -53.68 -2.04 22.15
C PHE A 93 -54.54 -2.61 23.28
N ASP A 94 -55.80 -2.20 23.34
CA ASP A 94 -56.79 -2.81 24.22
C ASP A 94 -57.36 -4.12 23.63
N ASN A 95 -58.22 -4.80 24.39
CA ASN A 95 -58.86 -6.05 23.97
C ASN A 95 -59.79 -5.90 22.75
N SER A 96 -60.16 -4.67 22.38
CA SER A 96 -60.96 -4.37 21.19
C SER A 96 -60.10 -4.04 19.96
N GLY A 97 -58.78 -3.99 20.12
CA GLY A 97 -57.82 -3.63 19.07
C GLY A 97 -57.61 -2.12 18.89
N SER A 98 -58.14 -1.28 19.79
CA SER A 98 -57.88 0.17 19.79
C SER A 98 -56.51 0.46 20.38
N LEU A 99 -55.76 1.40 19.78
CA LEU A 99 -54.43 1.80 20.26
C LEU A 99 -54.59 2.67 21.51
N ILE A 100 -54.11 2.22 22.66
CA ILE A 100 -54.23 2.93 23.94
C ILE A 100 -52.93 3.61 24.41
N GLY A 101 -51.81 3.34 23.73
CA GLY A 101 -50.53 3.95 24.07
C GLY A 101 -49.33 3.32 23.38
N ALA A 102 -48.14 3.60 23.87
CA ALA A 102 -46.90 2.99 23.42
C ALA A 102 -45.92 2.83 24.59
N VAL A 103 -45.13 1.76 24.55
CA VAL A 103 -44.01 1.51 25.47
C VAL A 103 -42.69 1.62 24.73
N SER A 104 -41.69 2.21 25.36
CA SER A 104 -40.30 2.27 24.91
C SER A 104 -39.38 1.77 26.00
N VAL A 105 -38.45 0.92 25.62
CA VAL A 105 -37.34 0.44 26.44
C VAL A 105 -36.05 0.90 25.77
N GLU A 106 -35.26 1.68 26.49
CA GLU A 106 -34.03 2.28 25.97
C GLU A 106 -32.84 1.81 26.80
N ARG A 107 -31.98 1.02 26.16
CA ARG A 107 -30.75 0.50 26.76
C ARG A 107 -29.64 1.50 26.56
N ASP A 108 -29.03 1.95 27.65
CA ASP A 108 -27.86 2.83 27.59
C ASP A 108 -26.62 2.04 27.15
N ILE A 109 -26.08 2.39 25.98
CA ILE A 109 -24.86 1.81 25.42
C ILE A 109 -23.71 2.82 25.38
N THR A 110 -23.85 3.96 26.06
CA THR A 110 -22.87 5.06 26.05
C THR A 110 -21.49 4.59 26.46
N GLN A 111 -21.37 3.78 27.51
CA GLN A 111 -20.08 3.23 27.94
C GLN A 111 -19.48 2.29 26.90
N ILE A 112 -20.31 1.50 26.22
CA ILE A 112 -19.86 0.56 25.18
C ILE A 112 -19.32 1.34 23.97
N VAL A 113 -20.03 2.38 23.53
CA VAL A 113 -19.57 3.27 22.45
C VAL A 113 -18.28 3.97 22.83
N ARG A 114 -18.19 4.55 24.05
CA ARG A 114 -16.97 5.20 24.55
C ARG A 114 -15.80 4.23 24.69
N LEU A 115 -16.05 3.00 25.16
CA LEU A 115 -15.02 1.97 25.24
C LEU A 115 -14.55 1.55 23.85
N ASN A 116 -15.45 1.47 22.87
CA ASN A 116 -15.08 1.18 21.49
C ASN A 116 -14.26 2.34 20.88
N ASP A 117 -14.67 3.59 21.09
CA ASP A 117 -13.91 4.77 20.64
C ASP A 117 -12.54 4.85 21.34
N ASN A 118 -12.48 4.51 22.63
CA ASN A 118 -11.23 4.41 23.37
C ASN A 118 -10.35 3.25 22.86
N LEU A 119 -10.92 2.11 22.51
CA LEU A 119 -10.17 1.00 21.90
C LEU A 119 -9.66 1.38 20.51
N VAL A 120 -10.45 2.11 19.71
CA VAL A 120 -10.03 2.61 18.40
C VAL A 120 -8.91 3.64 18.54
N SER A 121 -9.04 4.62 19.44
CA SER A 121 -7.96 5.59 19.70
C SER A 121 -6.73 4.96 20.33
N THR A 122 -6.89 4.11 21.35
CA THR A 122 -5.78 3.37 21.97
C THR A 122 -5.12 2.41 20.99
N SER A 123 -5.87 1.80 20.06
CA SER A 123 -5.28 0.96 19.01
C SER A 123 -4.55 1.78 17.95
N ILE A 124 -5.00 2.99 17.62
CA ILE A 124 -4.27 3.95 16.78
C ILE A 124 -2.98 4.38 17.50
N GLU A 125 -3.05 4.79 18.77
CA GLU A 125 -1.89 5.16 19.58
C GLU A 125 -0.93 3.98 19.77
N LEU A 126 -1.43 2.77 20.05
CA LEU A 126 -0.63 1.54 20.09
C LEU A 126 -0.03 1.22 18.73
N ASN A 127 -0.68 1.54 17.61
CA ASN A 127 -0.10 1.35 16.28
C ASN A 127 1.00 2.37 15.99
N GLU A 128 0.82 3.63 16.40
CA GLU A 128 1.85 4.66 16.31
C GLU A 128 3.04 4.33 17.21
N LEU A 129 2.78 3.89 18.45
CA LEU A 129 3.79 3.41 19.39
C LEU A 129 4.43 2.11 18.92
N ARG A 130 3.68 1.17 18.33
CA ARG A 130 4.24 -0.05 17.73
C ARG A 130 5.05 0.29 16.49
N GLN A 131 4.67 1.25 15.65
CA GLN A 131 5.54 1.73 14.57
C GLN A 131 6.83 2.34 15.13
N LYS A 132 6.75 3.07 16.24
CA LYS A 132 7.91 3.61 16.98
C LYS A 132 8.68 2.54 17.79
N MET A 133 8.13 1.35 18.03
CA MET A 133 8.78 0.27 18.80
C MET A 133 9.27 -0.90 17.94
N TYR A 134 8.67 -1.17 16.77
CA TYR A 134 9.23 -2.08 15.76
C TYR A 134 10.52 -1.53 15.13
N THR A 135 10.86 -0.28 15.42
CA THR A 135 12.09 0.44 15.07
C THR A 135 13.17 0.36 16.16
N SER A 136 13.03 -0.53 17.16
CA SER A 136 13.98 -0.69 18.29
C SER A 136 15.00 -1.84 18.16
N TYR A 137 15.41 -2.18 16.94
CA TYR A 137 16.73 -2.78 16.68
C TYR A 137 17.59 -1.66 16.11
N GLU A 138 18.66 -1.23 16.80
CA GLU A 138 19.59 -0.15 16.40
C GLU A 138 19.42 0.25 14.92
N GLU A 139 18.50 1.17 14.65
CA GLU A 139 18.13 1.49 13.28
C GLU A 139 19.24 2.35 12.70
N THR A 140 20.23 1.67 12.13
CA THR A 140 21.12 2.34 11.19
C THR A 140 20.25 2.92 10.07
N PRO A 141 20.61 4.08 9.49
CA PRO A 141 19.86 4.65 8.37
C PRO A 141 19.61 3.69 7.19
N PHE A 142 20.44 2.64 7.08
CA PHE A 142 20.30 1.58 6.09
C PHE A 142 19.23 0.53 6.41
N SER A 143 18.61 0.55 7.59
CA SER A 143 17.51 -0.36 7.99
C SER A 143 16.29 -0.28 7.06
N LYS A 144 16.13 0.87 6.38
CA LYS A 144 15.12 1.12 5.34
C LYS A 144 15.34 0.27 4.07
N LEU A 145 16.58 -0.15 3.80
CA LEU A 145 16.90 -1.12 2.74
C LEU A 145 16.66 -2.55 3.25
N LYS A 146 15.39 -2.94 3.35
CA LYS A 146 14.98 -4.25 3.88
C LYS A 146 15.50 -5.41 3.02
N GLY A 147 16.19 -6.35 3.66
CA GLY A 147 16.69 -7.58 3.04
C GLY A 147 17.83 -8.21 3.84
N LYS A 148 18.12 -9.49 3.58
CA LYS A 148 19.20 -10.29 4.19
C LYS A 148 20.18 -10.87 3.17
N SER A 149 19.90 -10.72 1.87
CA SER A 149 20.73 -11.23 0.79
C SER A 149 22.17 -10.71 0.91
N ARG A 150 23.14 -11.57 0.56
CA ARG A 150 24.56 -11.20 0.60
C ARG A 150 24.86 -10.03 -0.35
N VAL A 151 24.21 -10.00 -1.51
CA VAL A 151 24.39 -8.96 -2.52
C VAL A 151 23.96 -7.60 -1.97
N LEU A 152 22.78 -7.51 -1.34
CA LEU A 152 22.33 -6.26 -0.71
C LEU A 152 23.24 -5.83 0.45
N ARG A 153 23.67 -6.78 1.29
CA ARG A 153 24.59 -6.49 2.41
C ARG A 153 25.92 -5.89 1.92
N ASN A 154 26.48 -6.40 0.83
CA ASN A 154 27.69 -5.83 0.22
C ASN A 154 27.44 -4.39 -0.26
N THR A 155 26.32 -4.13 -0.94
CA THR A 155 25.93 -2.77 -1.36
C THR A 155 25.82 -1.83 -0.16
N ILE A 156 25.16 -2.27 0.92
CA ILE A 156 25.02 -1.48 2.16
C ILE A 156 26.38 -1.18 2.80
N GLN A 157 27.32 -2.13 2.82
CA GLN A 157 28.66 -1.90 3.37
C GLN A 157 29.44 -0.83 2.60
N ILE A 158 29.35 -0.83 1.26
CA ILE A 158 29.97 0.21 0.43
C ILE A 158 29.30 1.56 0.70
N ALA A 159 27.96 1.59 0.75
CA ALA A 159 27.19 2.80 1.06
C ALA A 159 27.53 3.38 2.45
N ALA A 160 27.71 2.53 3.45
CA ALA A 160 28.12 2.93 4.79
C ALA A 160 29.55 3.50 4.83
N LYS A 161 30.48 2.97 4.01
CA LYS A 161 31.82 3.56 3.85
C LYS A 161 31.74 4.90 3.13
N ALA A 162 30.91 5.01 2.10
CA ALA A 162 30.68 6.26 1.38
C ALA A 162 30.11 7.34 2.31
N ALA A 163 29.19 6.99 3.21
CA ALA A 163 28.59 7.92 4.16
C ALA A 163 29.62 8.65 5.05
N LYS A 164 30.75 8.00 5.37
CA LYS A 164 31.83 8.56 6.21
C LYS A 164 32.68 9.62 5.50
N THR A 165 32.50 9.84 4.20
CA THR A 165 33.26 10.81 3.41
C THR A 165 32.34 11.80 2.71
N ASP A 166 32.90 12.91 2.22
CA ASP A 166 32.21 13.89 1.36
C ASP A 166 32.43 13.60 -0.14
N ALA A 167 32.96 12.42 -0.49
CA ALA A 167 33.19 12.04 -1.87
C ALA A 167 31.87 11.93 -2.65
N VAL A 168 31.92 12.34 -3.92
CA VAL A 168 30.79 12.20 -4.84
C VAL A 168 30.48 10.72 -5.02
N THR A 169 29.20 10.37 -4.88
CA THR A 169 28.77 8.97 -4.94
C THR A 169 27.82 8.77 -6.12
N LEU A 170 28.12 7.80 -6.97
CA LEU A 170 27.28 7.40 -8.10
C LEU A 170 26.57 6.08 -7.78
N ILE A 171 25.24 6.10 -7.78
CA ILE A 171 24.37 4.96 -7.52
C ILE A 171 23.81 4.44 -8.85
N LEU A 172 24.30 3.28 -9.29
CA LEU A 172 23.81 2.59 -10.48
C LEU A 172 22.72 1.60 -10.10
N GLY A 173 21.73 1.40 -10.96
CA GLY A 173 20.78 0.30 -10.82
C GLY A 173 19.46 0.56 -11.54
N GLU A 174 18.76 -0.53 -11.83
CA GLU A 174 17.47 -0.49 -12.51
C GLU A 174 16.43 0.37 -11.78
N SER A 175 15.40 0.80 -12.52
CA SER A 175 14.29 1.55 -11.92
C SER A 175 13.59 0.68 -10.88
N GLY A 176 13.17 1.31 -9.77
CA GLY A 176 12.46 0.61 -8.68
C GLY A 176 13.33 -0.24 -7.76
N THR A 177 14.66 -0.19 -7.84
CA THR A 177 15.57 -0.93 -6.94
C THR A 177 15.76 -0.29 -5.56
N GLY A 178 15.43 1.00 -5.41
CA GLY A 178 15.55 1.76 -4.17
C GLY A 178 16.75 2.74 -4.11
N LYS A 179 17.20 3.27 -5.26
CA LYS A 179 18.34 4.21 -5.35
C LYS A 179 18.17 5.44 -4.44
N GLU A 180 17.00 6.06 -4.42
CA GLU A 180 16.72 7.20 -3.54
C GLU A 180 16.80 6.83 -2.05
N ILE A 181 16.29 5.66 -1.66
CA ILE A 181 16.37 5.17 -0.27
C ILE A 181 17.84 4.97 0.12
N CYS A 182 18.65 4.44 -0.80
CA CYS A 182 20.10 4.32 -0.59
C CYS A 182 20.77 5.70 -0.43
N ALA A 183 20.46 6.67 -1.29
CA ALA A 183 20.99 8.03 -1.18
C ALA A 183 20.62 8.71 0.13
N ARG A 184 19.37 8.59 0.57
CA ARG A 184 18.90 9.10 1.86
C ARG A 184 19.63 8.44 3.02
N ALA A 185 19.80 7.12 2.99
CA ALA A 185 20.53 6.39 4.02
C ALA A 185 22.00 6.83 4.10
N ILE A 186 22.65 7.09 2.96
CA ILE A 186 24.02 7.63 2.92
C ILE A 186 24.09 9.02 3.58
N HIS A 187 23.13 9.89 3.28
CA HIS A 187 23.04 11.23 3.89
C HIS A 187 22.82 11.16 5.40
N GLU A 188 21.80 10.40 5.84
CA GLU A 188 21.44 10.21 7.25
C GLU A 188 22.59 9.56 8.07
N ALA A 189 23.43 8.75 7.44
CA ALA A 189 24.61 8.13 8.06
C ALA A 189 25.89 8.99 7.97
N SER A 190 25.83 10.19 7.38
CA SER A 190 27.00 11.05 7.16
C SER A 190 27.18 12.12 8.23
N ALA A 191 28.32 12.83 8.17
CA ALA A 191 28.56 14.03 8.98
C ALA A 191 27.54 15.15 8.69
N ARG A 192 26.87 15.11 7.54
CA ARG A 192 25.89 16.11 7.07
C ARG A 192 24.44 15.75 7.38
N LYS A 193 24.19 14.75 8.23
CA LYS A 193 22.83 14.26 8.57
C LYS A 193 21.85 15.32 9.10
N ASN A 194 22.37 16.42 9.65
CA ASN A 194 21.57 17.53 10.17
C ASN A 194 21.36 18.66 9.13
N GLY A 195 22.04 18.57 7.97
CA GLY A 195 21.90 19.52 6.87
C GLY A 195 20.76 19.12 5.92
N PRO A 196 20.44 19.96 4.92
CA PRO A 196 19.37 19.67 3.97
C PRO A 196 19.72 18.46 3.08
N PHE A 197 18.72 17.63 2.79
CA PHE A 197 18.77 16.64 1.72
C PHE A 197 17.81 17.07 0.62
N ILE A 198 18.36 17.55 -0.50
CA ILE A 198 17.57 18.08 -1.63
C ILE A 198 17.57 17.05 -2.76
N PRO A 199 16.47 16.31 -2.97
CA PRO A 199 16.32 15.42 -4.11
C PRO A 199 15.87 16.19 -5.36
N VAL A 200 16.50 15.91 -6.49
CA VAL A 200 16.17 16.46 -7.81
C VAL A 200 16.08 15.30 -8.79
N ASN A 201 14.91 15.09 -9.38
CA ASN A 201 14.73 14.12 -10.46
C ASN A 201 14.93 14.83 -11.80
N CYS A 202 16.06 14.56 -12.45
CA CYS A 202 16.45 15.22 -13.69
C CYS A 202 15.48 14.93 -14.84
N GLY A 203 14.87 13.74 -14.87
CA GLY A 203 13.89 13.36 -15.89
C GLY A 203 12.52 14.03 -15.73
N SER A 204 12.24 14.66 -14.58
CA SER A 204 10.96 15.34 -14.33
C SER A 204 10.96 16.83 -14.71
N ILE A 205 12.14 17.43 -14.89
CA ILE A 205 12.28 18.86 -15.16
C ILE A 205 12.38 19.08 -16.67
N PRO A 206 11.50 19.88 -17.29
CA PRO A 206 11.63 20.22 -18.70
C PRO A 206 12.98 20.88 -18.99
N SER A 207 13.61 20.54 -20.11
CA SER A 207 14.95 21.05 -20.47
C SER A 207 15.05 22.58 -20.43
N ALA A 208 14.00 23.28 -20.85
CA ALA A 208 13.93 24.74 -20.84
C ALA A 208 13.93 25.37 -19.42
N LEU A 209 13.51 24.63 -18.40
CA LEU A 209 13.46 25.10 -17.01
C LEU A 209 14.60 24.53 -16.16
N PHE A 210 15.38 23.60 -16.71
CA PHE A 210 16.40 22.89 -15.96
C PHE A 210 17.44 23.84 -15.36
N GLU A 211 17.89 24.80 -16.15
CA GLU A 211 18.90 25.74 -15.72
C GLU A 211 18.41 26.63 -14.55
N SER A 212 17.21 27.17 -14.67
CA SER A 212 16.64 28.07 -13.66
C SER A 212 16.27 27.34 -12.37
N GLU A 213 15.82 26.08 -12.45
CA GLU A 213 15.54 25.26 -11.26
C GLU A 213 16.82 24.83 -10.55
N LEU A 214 17.84 24.35 -11.28
CA LEU A 214 19.04 23.79 -10.65
C LEU A 214 20.01 24.88 -10.17
N PHE A 215 20.24 25.92 -10.99
CA PHE A 215 21.25 26.96 -10.74
C PHE A 215 20.68 28.27 -10.21
N GLY A 216 19.37 28.51 -10.37
CA GLY A 216 18.75 29.76 -9.96
C GLY A 216 19.00 30.91 -10.93
N TYR A 217 18.33 32.04 -10.72
CA TYR A 217 18.42 33.22 -11.58
C TYR A 217 18.30 34.53 -10.80
N GLU A 218 18.97 35.56 -11.28
CA GLU A 218 18.83 36.93 -10.77
C GLU A 218 17.58 37.63 -11.34
N PRO A 219 17.05 38.67 -10.66
CA PRO A 219 15.93 39.46 -11.15
C PRO A 219 16.16 40.01 -12.57
N GLY A 220 15.13 39.98 -13.42
CA GLY A 220 15.17 40.62 -14.75
C GLY A 220 15.91 39.83 -15.84
N THR A 221 16.23 38.56 -15.60
CA THR A 221 16.97 37.69 -16.55
C THR A 221 16.17 37.24 -17.76
N PHE A 222 14.85 37.04 -17.62
CA PHE A 222 13.95 36.69 -18.73
C PHE A 222 12.50 37.12 -18.43
N THR A 223 11.64 37.11 -19.44
CA THR A 223 10.22 37.44 -19.32
C THR A 223 9.50 36.41 -18.44
N GLY A 224 8.97 36.85 -17.29
CA GLY A 224 8.35 35.97 -16.28
C GLY A 224 9.25 35.63 -15.08
N ALA A 225 10.49 36.12 -15.04
CA ALA A 225 11.35 35.99 -13.86
C ALA A 225 10.74 36.72 -12.65
N GLU A 226 10.81 36.09 -11.48
CA GLU A 226 10.38 36.72 -10.24
C GLU A 226 11.17 38.00 -9.94
N LYS A 227 10.49 39.03 -9.43
CA LYS A 227 11.09 40.34 -9.12
C LYS A 227 12.27 40.27 -8.13
N LYS A 228 12.37 39.18 -7.36
CA LYS A 228 13.44 38.93 -6.37
C LYS A 228 14.47 37.90 -6.82
N GLY A 229 14.35 37.35 -8.04
CA GLY A 229 15.13 36.19 -8.47
C GLY A 229 14.71 34.92 -7.72
N LYS A 230 15.35 33.80 -8.04
CA LYS A 230 15.10 32.50 -7.40
C LYS A 230 16.42 31.77 -7.15
N ALA A 231 16.61 31.27 -5.93
CA ALA A 231 17.76 30.42 -5.60
C ALA A 231 17.60 29.04 -6.28
N GLY A 232 18.69 28.49 -6.79
CA GLY A 232 18.69 27.16 -7.39
C GLY A 232 18.68 26.03 -6.36
N LYS A 233 18.29 24.82 -6.79
CA LYS A 233 18.33 23.61 -5.93
C LYS A 233 19.72 23.30 -5.36
N ILE A 234 20.78 23.64 -6.08
CA ILE A 234 22.15 23.49 -5.56
C ILE A 234 22.39 24.41 -4.36
N GLU A 235 21.91 25.66 -4.40
CA GLU A 235 22.03 26.60 -3.28
C GLU A 235 21.16 26.17 -2.08
N GLU A 236 19.96 25.65 -2.34
CA GLU A 236 19.09 25.09 -1.30
C GLU A 236 19.76 23.91 -0.55
N ALA A 237 20.71 23.22 -1.19
CA ALA A 237 21.41 22.08 -0.62
C ALA A 237 22.71 22.48 0.13
N ASP A 238 23.02 23.77 0.23
CA ASP A 238 24.25 24.25 0.87
C ASP A 238 24.35 23.78 2.33
N GLY A 239 25.55 23.35 2.74
CA GLY A 239 25.78 22.67 4.02
C GLY A 239 25.24 21.24 4.12
N GLY A 240 24.54 20.75 3.10
CA GLY A 240 23.86 19.46 3.08
C GLY A 240 24.28 18.55 1.92
N THR A 241 23.31 17.86 1.34
CA THR A 241 23.49 16.89 0.25
C THR A 241 22.46 17.14 -0.86
N LEU A 242 22.95 17.25 -2.09
CA LEU A 242 22.12 17.25 -3.30
C LEU A 242 22.09 15.83 -3.88
N PHE A 243 20.89 15.29 -4.05
CA PHE A 243 20.67 14.01 -4.72
C PHE A 243 20.11 14.25 -6.12
N LEU A 244 20.84 13.80 -7.15
CA LEU A 244 20.47 13.91 -8.56
C LEU A 244 20.02 12.54 -9.06
N ASP A 245 18.71 12.30 -9.14
CA ASP A 245 18.14 11.07 -9.71
C ASP A 245 18.00 11.19 -11.23
N GLU A 246 18.18 10.06 -11.91
CA GLU A 246 18.23 9.95 -13.37
C GLU A 246 19.22 10.94 -14.03
N ILE A 247 20.46 11.01 -13.53
CA ILE A 247 21.50 11.94 -14.03
C ILE A 247 21.82 11.76 -15.52
N GLY A 248 21.48 10.60 -16.11
CA GLY A 248 21.59 10.35 -17.55
C GLY A 248 20.66 11.21 -18.40
N GLU A 249 19.55 11.69 -17.85
CA GLU A 249 18.60 12.57 -18.54
C GLU A 249 19.07 14.04 -18.62
N LEU A 250 20.25 14.35 -18.10
CA LEU A 250 20.77 15.71 -18.05
C LEU A 250 21.19 16.20 -19.46
N PRO A 251 20.66 17.35 -19.92
CA PRO A 251 21.11 17.97 -21.18
C PRO A 251 22.62 18.27 -21.20
N LEU A 252 23.26 18.15 -22.38
CA LEU A 252 24.72 18.27 -22.52
C LEU A 252 25.29 19.62 -22.05
N ASP A 253 24.56 20.70 -22.27
CA ASP A 253 24.89 22.05 -21.80
C ASP A 253 24.83 22.15 -20.26
N MET A 254 23.86 21.47 -19.65
CA MET A 254 23.75 21.38 -18.19
C MET A 254 24.85 20.48 -17.58
N GLN A 255 25.30 19.44 -18.30
CA GLN A 255 26.44 18.62 -17.89
C GLN A 255 27.71 19.46 -17.73
N VAL A 256 27.95 20.43 -18.61
CA VAL A 256 29.10 21.36 -18.53
C VAL A 256 29.01 22.25 -17.30
N LYS A 257 27.83 22.79 -16.99
CA LYS A 257 27.63 23.66 -15.81
C LYS A 257 27.76 22.87 -14.51
N LEU A 258 27.19 21.66 -14.45
CA LEU A 258 27.34 20.78 -13.29
C LEU A 258 28.81 20.39 -13.05
N LEU A 259 29.56 20.11 -14.12
CA LEU A 259 30.99 19.82 -14.03
C LEU A 259 31.77 20.97 -13.37
N ARG A 260 31.50 22.23 -13.77
CA ARG A 260 32.12 23.41 -13.14
C ARG A 260 31.81 23.49 -11.65
N VAL A 261 30.55 23.28 -11.27
CA VAL A 261 30.14 23.27 -9.85
C VAL A 261 30.86 22.18 -9.05
N LEU A 262 31.02 20.98 -9.60
CA LEU A 262 31.73 19.86 -8.96
C LEU A 262 33.24 20.10 -8.82
N GLN A 263 33.83 20.89 -9.72
CA GLN A 263 35.26 21.21 -9.73
C GLN A 263 35.58 22.41 -8.84
N GLU A 264 34.90 23.53 -9.07
CA GLU A 264 35.20 24.83 -8.46
C GLU A 264 34.51 25.03 -7.11
N LYS A 265 33.43 24.27 -6.82
CA LYS A 265 32.55 24.49 -5.66
C LYS A 265 31.97 25.92 -5.64
N VAL A 266 31.76 26.47 -6.84
CA VAL A 266 31.13 27.77 -7.07
C VAL A 266 29.92 27.57 -7.98
N ILE A 267 28.81 28.21 -7.64
CA ILE A 267 27.61 28.27 -8.47
C ILE A 267 27.47 29.67 -9.08
N TYR A 268 27.02 29.73 -10.33
CA TYR A 268 26.70 30.97 -11.03
C TYR A 268 25.22 30.93 -11.39
N ARG A 269 24.45 31.92 -10.93
CA ARG A 269 23.05 32.07 -11.32
C ARG A 269 22.96 32.54 -12.76
N ILE A 270 21.82 32.30 -13.39
CA ILE A 270 21.54 32.90 -14.70
C ILE A 270 21.61 34.43 -14.55
N GLY A 271 22.40 35.07 -15.43
CA GLY A 271 22.61 36.53 -15.42
C GLY A 271 23.56 37.06 -14.34
N ASP A 272 24.16 36.19 -13.52
CA ASP A 272 25.12 36.58 -12.49
C ASP A 272 26.53 36.07 -12.81
N ALA A 273 27.51 36.98 -12.75
CA ALA A 273 28.93 36.67 -12.94
C ALA A 273 29.72 36.61 -11.62
N SER A 274 29.13 37.00 -10.49
CA SER A 274 29.83 37.16 -9.21
C SER A 274 30.27 35.82 -8.60
N GLY A 275 29.49 34.76 -8.85
CA GLY A 275 29.77 33.40 -8.39
C GLY A 275 29.66 33.26 -6.86
N ARG A 276 28.98 32.20 -6.40
CA ARG A 276 28.81 31.91 -4.97
C ARG A 276 29.49 30.60 -4.60
N LYS A 277 30.38 30.62 -3.60
CA LYS A 277 30.94 29.39 -3.03
C LYS A 277 29.84 28.59 -2.34
N ILE A 278 29.84 27.28 -2.58
CA ILE A 278 28.90 26.33 -1.98
C ILE A 278 29.65 25.18 -1.32
N ASN A 279 29.07 24.63 -0.26
CA ASN A 279 29.55 23.44 0.41
C ASN A 279 28.49 22.34 0.32
N VAL A 280 28.38 21.72 -0.86
CA VAL A 280 27.40 20.67 -1.16
C VAL A 280 28.10 19.33 -1.40
N ARG A 281 27.56 18.27 -0.76
CA ARG A 281 27.87 16.88 -1.11
C ARG A 281 26.93 16.43 -2.23
N PHE A 282 27.47 15.74 -3.23
CA PHE A 282 26.70 15.27 -4.37
C PHE A 282 26.54 13.75 -4.33
N ILE A 283 25.31 13.28 -4.52
CA ILE A 283 24.98 11.88 -4.78
C ILE A 283 24.20 11.86 -6.09
N ALA A 284 24.65 11.09 -7.08
CA ALA A 284 23.96 10.96 -8.37
C ALA A 284 23.45 9.52 -8.52
N ALA A 285 22.36 9.33 -9.26
CA ALA A 285 21.81 8.03 -9.57
C ALA A 285 21.34 7.95 -11.02
N THR A 286 21.43 6.75 -11.63
CA THR A 286 20.88 6.48 -12.95
C THR A 286 20.56 5.00 -13.12
N ASN A 287 19.60 4.69 -13.98
CA ASN A 287 19.37 3.35 -14.52
C ASN A 287 19.99 3.12 -15.90
N GLN A 288 20.50 4.16 -16.56
CA GLN A 288 21.05 4.11 -17.91
C GLN A 288 22.51 3.60 -17.91
N ASP A 289 22.93 3.03 -19.03
CA ASP A 289 24.31 2.63 -19.26
C ASP A 289 25.15 3.85 -19.66
N ILE A 290 25.79 4.48 -18.66
CA ILE A 290 26.62 5.67 -18.89
C ILE A 290 27.80 5.37 -19.83
N GLU A 291 28.36 4.14 -19.81
CA GLU A 291 29.48 3.79 -20.70
C GLU A 291 29.04 3.82 -22.16
N LYS A 292 27.85 3.30 -22.44
CA LYS A 292 27.24 3.40 -23.77
C LYS A 292 26.96 4.85 -24.15
N MET A 293 26.39 5.65 -23.25
CA MET A 293 26.10 7.08 -23.51
C MET A 293 27.37 7.91 -23.80
N MET A 294 28.48 7.58 -23.14
CA MET A 294 29.78 8.22 -23.44
C MET A 294 30.26 7.88 -24.85
N LYS A 295 30.09 6.63 -25.31
CA LYS A 295 30.41 6.23 -26.70
C LYS A 295 29.52 6.95 -27.71
N GLU A 296 28.24 7.15 -27.36
CA GLU A 296 27.25 7.86 -28.18
C GLU A 296 27.36 9.39 -28.06
N LYS A 297 28.28 9.92 -27.24
CA LYS A 297 28.48 11.36 -26.96
C LYS A 297 27.25 12.07 -26.39
N THR A 298 26.32 11.33 -25.79
CA THR A 298 25.15 11.87 -25.08
C THR A 298 25.46 12.13 -23.60
N PHE A 299 26.55 11.57 -23.09
CA PHE A 299 27.09 11.88 -21.77
C PHE A 299 28.59 12.20 -21.84
N ARG A 300 29.02 13.24 -21.14
CA ARG A 300 30.43 13.66 -21.16
C ARG A 300 31.31 12.81 -20.23
N SER A 301 32.46 12.39 -20.74
CA SER A 301 33.42 11.58 -19.99
C SER A 301 34.04 12.31 -18.80
N ASP A 302 34.32 13.62 -18.94
CA ASP A 302 34.86 14.46 -17.86
C ASP A 302 33.92 14.55 -16.65
N LEU A 303 32.61 14.71 -16.90
CA LEU A 303 31.58 14.67 -15.86
C LEU A 303 31.49 13.28 -15.22
N TYR A 304 31.50 12.21 -16.02
CA TYR A 304 31.44 10.85 -15.50
C TYR A 304 32.54 10.57 -14.49
N TYR A 305 33.81 10.86 -14.83
CA TYR A 305 34.93 10.63 -13.91
C TYR A 305 34.84 11.49 -12.64
N ARG A 306 34.20 12.66 -12.69
CA ARG A 306 33.98 13.49 -11.50
C ARG A 306 32.82 13.00 -10.63
N LEU A 307 31.82 12.35 -11.22
CA LEU A 307 30.71 11.72 -10.50
C LEU A 307 31.08 10.36 -9.92
N ASN A 308 31.87 9.57 -10.65
CA ASN A 308 32.18 8.19 -10.30
C ASN A 308 33.41 8.05 -9.38
N VAL A 309 33.41 8.78 -8.25
CA VAL A 309 34.47 8.64 -7.22
C VAL A 309 34.19 7.43 -6.33
N ILE A 310 32.94 7.27 -5.89
CA ILE A 310 32.47 6.05 -5.21
C ILE A 310 31.28 5.50 -5.99
N GLN A 311 31.43 4.28 -6.53
CA GLN A 311 30.36 3.60 -7.25
C GLN A 311 29.60 2.64 -6.32
N ILE A 312 28.27 2.71 -6.34
CA ILE A 312 27.38 1.79 -5.62
C ILE A 312 26.39 1.22 -6.62
N THR A 313 26.38 -0.11 -6.78
CA THR A 313 25.40 -0.78 -7.64
C THR A 313 24.28 -1.37 -6.80
N MET A 314 23.05 -0.90 -7.02
CA MET A 314 21.83 -1.45 -6.43
C MET A 314 21.44 -2.73 -7.16
N PRO A 315 21.38 -3.89 -6.46
CA PRO A 315 21.03 -5.14 -7.11
C PRO A 315 19.53 -5.18 -7.45
N PRO A 316 19.15 -5.57 -8.68
CA PRO A 316 17.78 -5.90 -9.00
C PRO A 316 17.23 -7.03 -8.13
N LEU A 317 15.91 -7.05 -7.97
CA LEU A 317 15.19 -7.93 -7.06
C LEU A 317 15.37 -9.41 -7.41
N ARG A 318 15.46 -9.76 -8.70
CA ARG A 318 15.79 -11.11 -9.17
C ARG A 318 17.14 -11.66 -8.72
N MET A 319 18.10 -10.80 -8.39
CA MET A 319 19.40 -11.23 -7.83
C MET A 319 19.39 -11.39 -6.30
N ARG A 320 18.24 -11.11 -5.65
CA ARG A 320 18.06 -11.22 -4.19
C ARG A 320 16.72 -11.88 -3.84
N PRO A 321 16.45 -13.12 -4.31
CA PRO A 321 15.16 -13.79 -4.09
C PRO A 321 14.86 -14.05 -2.61
N ASP A 322 15.88 -14.14 -1.75
CA ASP A 322 15.72 -14.28 -0.29
C ASP A 322 15.12 -13.05 0.39
N ASP A 323 15.17 -11.89 -0.27
CA ASP A 323 14.63 -10.62 0.24
C ASP A 323 13.16 -10.46 -0.13
N ILE A 324 12.66 -11.17 -1.15
CA ILE A 324 11.29 -11.05 -1.65
C ILE A 324 10.26 -11.39 -0.58
N PRO A 325 10.35 -12.51 0.17
CA PRO A 325 9.39 -12.81 1.25
C PRO A 325 9.37 -11.74 2.35
N ILE A 326 10.53 -11.15 2.66
CA ILE A 326 10.65 -10.12 3.69
C ILE A 326 9.96 -8.84 3.23
N LEU A 327 10.25 -8.41 2.01
CA LEU A 327 9.64 -7.22 1.40
C LEU A 327 8.13 -7.40 1.21
N ALA A 328 7.69 -8.56 0.73
CA ALA A 328 6.28 -8.86 0.50
C ALA A 328 5.46 -8.74 1.80
N ARG A 329 5.90 -9.43 2.88
CA ARG A 329 5.25 -9.35 4.20
C ARG A 329 5.29 -7.93 4.76
N TYR A 330 6.41 -7.24 4.61
CA TYR A 330 6.55 -5.85 5.05
C TYR A 330 5.50 -4.94 4.37
N PHE A 331 5.34 -5.04 3.05
CA PHE A 331 4.37 -4.23 2.32
C PHE A 331 2.93 -4.62 2.63
N LEU A 332 2.61 -5.92 2.73
CA LEU A 332 1.27 -6.37 3.12
C LEU A 332 0.86 -5.80 4.48
N LYS A 333 1.73 -5.90 5.48
CA LYS A 333 1.49 -5.32 6.80
C LYS A 333 1.34 -3.80 6.73
N GLN A 334 2.20 -3.12 5.97
CA GLN A 334 2.15 -1.66 5.80
C GLN A 334 0.79 -1.22 5.21
N PHE A 335 0.34 -1.88 4.15
CA PHE A 335 -0.89 -1.52 3.45
C PHE A 335 -2.15 -1.96 4.20
N ALA A 336 -2.13 -3.11 4.87
CA ALA A 336 -3.25 -3.55 5.72
C ALA A 336 -3.56 -2.50 6.80
N VAL A 337 -2.53 -1.96 7.45
CA VAL A 337 -2.67 -0.85 8.41
C VAL A 337 -3.18 0.42 7.72
N GLN A 338 -2.59 0.80 6.58
CA GLN A 338 -2.97 2.02 5.86
C GLN A 338 -4.45 2.02 5.44
N TYR A 339 -4.96 0.88 4.96
CA TYR A 339 -6.34 0.75 4.47
C TYR A 339 -7.32 0.24 5.52
N LYS A 340 -6.87 0.00 6.77
CA LYS A 340 -7.68 -0.58 7.86
C LYS A 340 -8.34 -1.90 7.46
N MET A 341 -7.60 -2.73 6.73
CA MET A 341 -8.03 -4.05 6.26
C MET A 341 -7.28 -5.15 7.02
N PRO A 342 -7.84 -6.37 7.11
CA PRO A 342 -7.11 -7.50 7.68
C PRO A 342 -5.83 -7.78 6.87
N GLU A 343 -4.73 -8.12 7.55
CA GLU A 343 -3.48 -8.51 6.91
C GLU A 343 -3.65 -9.89 6.26
N PRO A 344 -3.52 -10.02 4.92
CA PRO A 344 -3.64 -11.32 4.27
C PRO A 344 -2.35 -12.13 4.43
N GLU A 345 -2.48 -13.43 4.65
CA GLU A 345 -1.33 -14.33 4.75
C GLU A 345 -0.87 -14.82 3.37
N LEU A 346 0.45 -14.88 3.15
CA LEU A 346 1.01 -15.44 1.92
C LEU A 346 1.13 -16.96 2.05
N ALA A 347 0.45 -17.69 1.16
CA ALA A 347 0.57 -19.14 1.08
C ALA A 347 1.97 -19.56 0.54
N PRO A 348 2.45 -20.78 0.86
CA PRO A 348 3.78 -21.23 0.42
C PRO A 348 3.97 -21.27 -1.10
N ASP A 349 2.92 -21.59 -1.85
CA ASP A 349 2.90 -21.61 -3.32
C ASP A 349 2.99 -20.19 -3.90
N ALA A 350 2.35 -19.21 -3.27
CA ALA A 350 2.45 -17.79 -3.60
C ALA A 350 3.87 -17.27 -3.37
N LEU A 351 4.48 -17.60 -2.23
CA LEU A 351 5.87 -17.22 -1.93
C LEU A 351 6.85 -17.79 -2.96
N SER A 352 6.69 -19.07 -3.29
CA SER A 352 7.53 -19.74 -4.30
C SER A 352 7.40 -19.04 -5.66
N PHE A 353 6.17 -18.70 -6.06
CA PHE A 353 5.94 -17.97 -7.30
C PHE A 353 6.58 -16.58 -7.30
N LEU A 354 6.41 -15.80 -6.22
CA LEU A 354 7.01 -14.48 -6.07
C LEU A 354 8.55 -14.55 -6.17
N GLN A 355 9.18 -15.61 -5.67
CA GLN A 355 10.62 -15.79 -5.74
C GLN A 355 11.15 -16.18 -7.12
N THR A 356 10.30 -16.77 -7.98
CA THR A 356 10.66 -17.18 -9.35
C THR A 356 10.41 -16.12 -10.41
N TYR A 357 9.64 -15.08 -10.09
CA TYR A 357 9.33 -14.00 -11.04
C TYR A 357 10.54 -13.05 -11.22
N ASP A 358 10.73 -12.52 -12.42
CA ASP A 358 11.91 -11.69 -12.76
C ASP A 358 11.87 -10.27 -12.20
N TRP A 359 10.69 -9.78 -11.82
CA TRP A 359 10.48 -8.42 -11.28
C TRP A 359 11.10 -7.30 -12.12
N PRO A 360 10.65 -7.09 -13.38
CA PRO A 360 11.16 -6.01 -14.23
C PRO A 360 11.02 -4.62 -13.60
N GLY A 361 9.99 -4.39 -12.75
CA GLY A 361 9.83 -3.15 -11.99
C GLY A 361 10.40 -3.21 -10.56
N ASN A 362 11.19 -4.24 -10.25
CA ASN A 362 11.90 -4.44 -8.99
C ASN A 362 10.99 -4.26 -7.75
N VAL A 363 11.46 -3.56 -6.72
CA VAL A 363 10.73 -3.36 -5.46
C VAL A 363 9.49 -2.51 -5.67
N ARG A 364 9.48 -1.60 -6.66
CA ARG A 364 8.30 -0.77 -6.98
C ARG A 364 7.15 -1.63 -7.46
N GLU A 365 7.41 -2.59 -8.34
CA GLU A 365 6.41 -3.53 -8.83
C GLU A 365 5.91 -4.45 -7.70
N LEU A 366 6.81 -5.03 -6.91
CA LEU A 366 6.42 -5.85 -5.76
C LEU A 366 5.55 -5.06 -4.78
N ARG A 367 5.92 -3.83 -4.46
CA ARG A 367 5.14 -2.95 -3.58
C ARG A 367 3.73 -2.73 -4.13
N ASN A 368 3.61 -2.36 -5.40
CA ASN A 368 2.33 -2.12 -6.05
C ASN A 368 1.47 -3.38 -6.11
N LEU A 369 2.08 -4.56 -6.32
CA LEU A 369 1.37 -5.83 -6.28
C LEU A 369 0.81 -6.11 -4.88
N MET A 370 1.63 -5.96 -3.83
CA MET A 370 1.18 -6.20 -2.45
C MET A 370 0.07 -5.22 -2.04
N GLU A 371 0.16 -3.95 -2.44
CA GLU A 371 -0.91 -2.97 -2.25
C GLU A 371 -2.23 -3.42 -2.90
N ARG A 372 -2.17 -3.84 -4.18
CA ARG A 372 -3.33 -4.36 -4.91
C ARG A 372 -3.91 -5.60 -4.23
N MET A 373 -3.07 -6.50 -3.71
CA MET A 373 -3.55 -7.68 -2.99
C MET A 373 -4.31 -7.30 -1.74
N VAL A 374 -3.84 -6.34 -0.94
CA VAL A 374 -4.57 -5.89 0.25
C VAL A 374 -5.95 -5.32 -0.14
N ILE A 375 -6.03 -4.53 -1.20
CA ILE A 375 -7.27 -3.86 -1.62
C ILE A 375 -8.29 -4.83 -2.24
N LEU A 376 -7.82 -5.80 -3.04
CA LEU A 376 -8.69 -6.62 -3.90
C LEU A 376 -8.87 -8.06 -3.38
N SER A 377 -8.18 -8.46 -2.31
CA SER A 377 -8.36 -9.81 -1.75
C SER A 377 -9.63 -9.90 -0.94
N GLU A 378 -10.52 -10.80 -1.35
CA GLU A 378 -11.71 -11.18 -0.58
C GLU A 378 -11.41 -12.26 0.47
N LYS A 379 -10.26 -12.95 0.32
CA LYS A 379 -9.84 -14.07 1.16
C LYS A 379 -8.78 -13.63 2.18
N PRO A 380 -8.68 -14.31 3.33
CA PRO A 380 -7.65 -14.04 4.33
C PRO A 380 -6.25 -14.53 3.93
N PHE A 381 -6.12 -15.23 2.80
CA PHE A 381 -4.85 -15.72 2.27
C PHE A 381 -4.69 -15.42 0.78
N ILE A 382 -3.45 -15.18 0.36
CA ILE A 382 -3.03 -14.98 -1.02
C ILE A 382 -2.34 -16.26 -1.50
N ASP A 383 -2.98 -16.97 -2.42
CA ASP A 383 -2.45 -18.16 -3.10
C ASP A 383 -1.87 -17.83 -4.47
N ARG A 384 -1.22 -18.80 -5.13
CA ARG A 384 -0.66 -18.61 -6.47
C ARG A 384 -1.72 -18.21 -7.49
N THR A 385 -2.94 -18.72 -7.38
CA THR A 385 -4.02 -18.39 -8.34
C THR A 385 -4.45 -16.94 -8.23
N SER A 386 -4.47 -16.40 -7.01
CA SER A 386 -4.76 -15.00 -6.71
C SER A 386 -3.69 -14.11 -7.32
N LEU A 387 -2.41 -14.47 -7.20
CA LEU A 387 -1.31 -13.75 -7.86
C LEU A 387 -1.45 -13.77 -9.39
N LEU A 388 -1.64 -14.94 -9.99
CA LEU A 388 -1.66 -15.11 -11.44
C LEU A 388 -2.72 -14.23 -12.13
N ARG A 389 -3.87 -13.97 -11.49
CA ARG A 389 -4.89 -13.05 -12.03
C ARG A 389 -4.34 -11.65 -12.33
N PHE A 390 -3.31 -11.21 -11.61
CA PHE A 390 -2.71 -9.89 -11.79
C PHE A 390 -1.49 -9.88 -12.73
N PHE A 391 -0.95 -11.07 -13.04
CA PHE A 391 0.14 -11.23 -14.01
C PHE A 391 -0.36 -11.62 -15.42
N GLN A 392 -1.65 -11.96 -15.59
CA GLN A 392 -2.23 -12.35 -16.89
C GLN A 392 -2.24 -11.27 -17.98
N GLY A 393 -1.78 -10.05 -17.68
CA GLY A 393 -1.50 -9.00 -18.68
C GLY A 393 -0.04 -8.92 -19.13
N THR A 394 0.84 -9.74 -18.57
CA THR A 394 2.26 -9.82 -18.93
C THR A 394 2.50 -11.24 -19.41
N GLU A 395 2.78 -11.41 -20.70
CA GLU A 395 3.21 -12.71 -21.24
C GLU A 395 4.32 -13.26 -20.35
N MET A 396 3.98 -14.28 -19.56
CA MET A 396 4.93 -15.09 -18.85
C MET A 396 5.81 -15.73 -19.93
N ARG A 397 7.00 -15.15 -20.17
CA ARG A 397 8.16 -15.95 -20.55
C ARG A 397 8.48 -16.86 -19.37
N ALA A 398 7.65 -17.88 -19.20
CA ALA A 398 8.08 -19.08 -18.54
C ALA A 398 9.35 -19.51 -19.28
N SER A 399 10.42 -19.69 -18.53
CA SER A 399 11.65 -20.33 -18.96
C SER A 399 11.32 -21.66 -19.65
N GLU A 400 11.10 -21.62 -20.96
CA GLU A 400 11.31 -22.78 -21.81
C GLU A 400 12.81 -22.98 -21.88
N HIS A 401 13.22 -24.17 -21.46
CA HIS A 401 14.55 -24.68 -21.67
C HIS A 401 15.01 -24.36 -23.09
N VAL A 402 16.17 -23.72 -23.19
CA VAL A 402 16.94 -23.56 -24.43
C VAL A 402 17.04 -24.94 -25.10
N LEU A 403 16.32 -25.11 -26.22
CA LEU A 403 16.63 -26.10 -27.23
C LEU A 403 17.28 -25.36 -28.40
N PRO A 404 18.39 -25.86 -28.97
CA PRO A 404 19.14 -25.12 -29.98
C PRO A 404 18.33 -24.96 -31.26
N GLU A 405 18.45 -23.78 -31.88
CA GLU A 405 17.92 -23.46 -33.21
C GLU A 405 18.32 -24.50 -34.26
N SER A 406 17.33 -25.18 -34.86
CA SER A 406 17.27 -25.45 -36.31
C SER A 406 16.11 -26.38 -36.66
N GLY A 407 14.99 -25.81 -37.10
CA GLY A 407 13.91 -26.58 -37.73
C GLY A 407 12.77 -25.67 -38.16
N THR A 408 12.34 -25.74 -39.41
CA THR A 408 11.09 -25.10 -39.83
C THR A 408 9.89 -25.83 -39.20
N LEU A 409 8.87 -25.07 -38.81
CA LEU A 409 7.61 -25.52 -38.16
C LEU A 409 6.97 -26.84 -38.65
N PRO A 410 7.07 -27.25 -39.93
CA PRO A 410 6.55 -28.55 -40.37
C PRO A 410 7.36 -29.74 -39.82
N VAL A 411 8.68 -29.60 -39.66
CA VAL A 411 9.58 -30.67 -39.24
C VAL A 411 9.50 -30.91 -37.73
N GLU A 412 9.35 -29.85 -36.94
CA GLU A 412 9.19 -29.95 -35.48
C GLU A 412 7.86 -30.62 -35.09
N LYS A 413 6.78 -30.33 -35.81
CA LYS A 413 5.49 -31.03 -35.61
C LYS A 413 5.59 -32.52 -35.91
N GLU A 414 6.29 -32.91 -36.97
CA GLU A 414 6.51 -34.32 -37.30
C GLU A 414 7.41 -35.03 -36.26
N ASN A 415 8.43 -34.35 -35.74
CA ASN A 415 9.31 -34.89 -34.70
C ASN A 415 8.60 -35.01 -33.33
N MET A 416 7.80 -34.02 -32.93
CA MET A 416 6.96 -34.12 -31.73
C MET A 416 5.93 -35.24 -31.86
N GLU A 417 5.28 -35.36 -33.01
CA GLU A 417 4.31 -36.41 -33.26
C GLU A 417 4.96 -37.81 -33.20
N LYS A 418 6.16 -37.96 -33.78
CA LYS A 418 6.95 -39.18 -33.69
C LYS A 418 7.30 -39.52 -32.23
N GLN A 419 7.78 -38.56 -31.46
CA GLN A 419 8.15 -38.78 -30.04
C GLN A 419 6.96 -39.16 -29.16
N LEU A 420 5.78 -38.55 -29.41
CA LEU A 420 4.56 -38.89 -28.68
C LEU A 420 4.09 -40.31 -29.00
N ILE A 421 4.19 -40.73 -30.26
CA ILE A 421 3.86 -42.10 -30.68
C ILE A 421 4.81 -43.12 -30.05
N GLU A 422 6.11 -42.85 -30.02
CA GLU A 422 7.10 -43.74 -29.38
C GLU A 422 6.89 -43.83 -27.86
N LYS A 423 6.58 -42.71 -27.20
CA LYS A 423 6.32 -42.68 -25.75
C LYS A 423 5.05 -43.46 -25.38
N ALA A 424 3.99 -43.31 -26.16
CA ALA A 424 2.75 -44.07 -25.98
C ALA A 424 2.96 -45.58 -26.23
N LEU A 425 3.75 -45.95 -27.24
CA LEU A 425 4.10 -47.35 -27.49
C LEU A 425 4.94 -47.97 -26.37
N ARG A 426 5.91 -47.23 -25.82
CA ARG A 426 6.71 -47.69 -24.67
C ARG A 426 5.86 -47.88 -23.42
N LYS A 427 4.97 -46.93 -23.10
CA LYS A 427 4.03 -47.05 -21.98
C LYS A 427 3.06 -48.21 -22.15
N ALA A 428 2.58 -48.43 -23.38
CA ALA A 428 1.68 -49.53 -23.71
C ALA A 428 2.39 -50.88 -23.89
N GLY A 429 3.71 -50.98 -23.63
CA GLY A 429 4.48 -52.22 -23.74
C GLY A 429 4.46 -52.83 -25.15
N GLY A 430 4.37 -52.01 -26.19
CA GLY A 430 4.27 -52.45 -27.58
C GLY A 430 2.84 -52.80 -28.05
N ASN A 431 1.82 -52.69 -27.19
CA ASN A 431 0.44 -52.91 -27.61
C ASN A 431 -0.10 -51.71 -28.41
N LYS A 432 -0.06 -51.83 -29.73
CA LYS A 432 -0.48 -50.82 -30.72
C LYS A 432 -1.93 -50.34 -30.52
N SER A 433 -2.77 -51.13 -29.87
CA SER A 433 -4.19 -50.81 -29.65
C SER A 433 -4.39 -49.92 -28.44
N ALA A 434 -3.67 -50.20 -27.36
CA ALA A 434 -3.68 -49.39 -26.16
C ALA A 434 -2.99 -48.04 -26.44
N ALA A 435 -1.89 -48.04 -27.21
CA ALA A 435 -1.22 -46.82 -27.64
C ALA A 435 -2.11 -45.91 -28.51
N ALA A 436 -2.87 -46.48 -29.47
CA ALA A 436 -3.82 -45.70 -30.28
C ALA A 436 -4.91 -45.05 -29.42
N LYS A 437 -5.42 -45.78 -28.42
CA LYS A 437 -6.44 -45.28 -27.49
C LYS A 437 -5.91 -44.17 -26.58
N GLU A 438 -4.69 -44.30 -26.07
CA GLU A 438 -4.02 -43.26 -25.25
C GLU A 438 -3.75 -41.99 -26.06
N LEU A 439 -3.41 -42.14 -27.35
CA LEU A 439 -3.19 -41.02 -28.27
C LEU A 439 -4.49 -40.43 -28.84
N GLY A 440 -5.65 -41.02 -28.57
CA GLY A 440 -6.95 -40.56 -29.08
C GLY A 440 -7.12 -40.70 -30.60
N ILE A 441 -6.36 -41.57 -31.27
CA ILE A 441 -6.42 -41.77 -32.72
C ILE A 441 -6.89 -43.18 -33.10
N SER A 442 -7.40 -43.33 -34.33
CA SER A 442 -7.80 -44.65 -34.83
C SER A 442 -6.58 -45.57 -35.01
N ARG A 443 -6.77 -46.89 -34.85
CA ARG A 443 -5.71 -47.88 -35.13
C ARG A 443 -5.14 -47.71 -36.55
N VAL A 444 -5.99 -47.45 -37.55
CA VAL A 444 -5.56 -47.28 -38.95
C VAL A 444 -4.63 -46.07 -39.10
N THR A 445 -4.97 -44.95 -38.43
CA THR A 445 -4.16 -43.73 -38.41
C THR A 445 -2.83 -43.95 -37.72
N LEU A 446 -2.80 -44.72 -36.63
CA LEU A 446 -1.55 -45.09 -35.95
C LEU A 446 -0.66 -45.94 -36.87
N TYR A 447 -1.20 -46.95 -37.55
CA TYR A 447 -0.42 -47.80 -38.48
C TYR A 447 0.17 -46.99 -39.65
N GLN A 448 -0.59 -46.05 -40.21
CA GLN A 448 -0.10 -45.15 -41.27
C GLN A 448 1.05 -44.26 -40.76
N LYS A 449 0.94 -43.72 -39.55
CA LYS A 449 1.98 -42.88 -38.94
C LYS A 449 3.22 -43.69 -38.56
N LEU A 450 3.07 -44.92 -38.05
CA LEU A 450 4.20 -45.81 -37.77
C LEU A 450 4.99 -46.16 -39.04
N LYS A 451 4.27 -46.42 -40.15
CA LYS A 451 4.89 -46.66 -41.46
C LYS A 451 5.57 -45.41 -42.01
N LYS A 452 4.95 -44.23 -41.85
CA LYS A 452 5.51 -42.93 -42.27
C LYS A 452 6.80 -42.59 -41.53
N PHE A 453 6.88 -42.88 -40.23
CA PHE A 453 8.03 -42.55 -39.39
C PHE A 453 9.09 -43.66 -39.27
N GLY A 454 8.89 -44.79 -39.96
CA GLY A 454 9.83 -45.92 -39.97
C GLY A 454 9.93 -46.65 -38.63
N ILE A 455 8.91 -46.57 -37.77
CA ILE A 455 8.89 -47.22 -36.45
C ILE A 455 8.27 -48.61 -36.62
N GLY A 456 9.11 -49.63 -36.80
CA GLY A 456 8.76 -51.06 -36.80
C GLY A 456 9.61 -51.79 -35.74
N SER A 457 9.09 -52.79 -35.03
CA SER A 457 8.31 -53.95 -35.53
C SER A 457 6.81 -53.95 -35.20
#